data_AF-A0A7J5D961-F1
#
_entry.id   AF-A0A7J5D961-F1
#
_cell.length_a   1.000
_cell.length_b   1.000
_cell.length_c   1.000
_cell.angle_alpha   90.00
_cell.angle_beta   90.00
_cell.angle_gamma   90.00
#
_symmetry.space_group_name_H-M   'P 1'
#
loop_
_entity.id
_entity.type
_entity.pdbx_description
1 polymer ?
#
loop_
_entity_poly.entity_id
_entity_poly.type
_entity_poly.pdbx_seq_one_letter_code
_entity_poly.pdbx_strand_id
1 'polypeptide(L)'
;MTSTYEWPRDAGSTDSVALEQWLDRHGWEVDPTVFMAGARGPAVQVRRIGAAWHDGDTGLLILPGEVVEYDGDRMRIAARPATTASSSW
;
A
#
# COMPACT_ATOMS: atom_id res chain seq x y z
N MET A 1 -1.75 14.13 -10.96
CA MET A 1 -1.34 12.77 -10.56
C MET A 1 -2.15 12.39 -9.34
N THR A 2 -2.70 11.18 -9.28
CA THR A 2 -3.49 10.74 -8.14
C THR A 2 -2.56 10.48 -6.95
N SER A 3 -2.80 11.18 -5.85
CA SER A 3 -2.01 11.07 -4.61
C SER A 3 -2.35 9.83 -3.79
N THR A 4 -3.37 9.07 -4.19
CA THR A 4 -3.87 7.91 -3.46
C THR A 4 -4.00 6.69 -4.36
N TYR A 5 -3.86 5.51 -3.78
CA TYR A 5 -4.08 4.22 -4.44
C TYR A 5 -4.88 3.30 -3.51
N GLU A 6 -5.98 2.74 -4.00
CA GLU A 6 -6.74 1.73 -3.27
C GLU A 6 -6.15 0.36 -3.58
N TRP A 7 -5.70 -0.36 -2.55
CA TRP A 7 -5.30 -1.75 -2.68
C TRP A 7 -6.54 -2.65 -2.52
N PRO A 8 -7.02 -3.32 -3.59
CA PRO A 8 -8.29 -4.03 -3.53
C PRO A 8 -8.26 -5.19 -2.55
N ARG A 9 -9.46 -5.56 -2.07
CA ARG A 9 -9.64 -6.93 -1.56
C ARG A 9 -9.65 -7.89 -2.73
N ASP A 10 -9.12 -9.08 -2.49
CA ASP A 10 -9.03 -10.16 -3.47
C ASP A 10 -8.17 -9.79 -4.70
N ALA A 11 -7.22 -8.86 -4.50
CA ALA A 11 -6.31 -8.36 -5.52
C ALA A 11 -5.58 -9.52 -6.23
N GLY A 12 -5.64 -9.49 -7.56
CA GLY A 12 -4.99 -10.45 -8.45
C GLY A 12 -3.70 -9.90 -9.06
N SER A 13 -3.13 -10.66 -10.01
CA SER A 13 -1.90 -10.28 -10.70
C SER A 13 -1.99 -8.93 -11.43
N THR A 14 -3.14 -8.62 -12.03
CA THR A 14 -3.38 -7.33 -12.70
C THR A 14 -3.34 -6.17 -11.71
N ASP A 15 -3.88 -6.35 -10.51
CA ASP A 15 -3.87 -5.32 -9.45
C ASP A 15 -2.45 -5.09 -8.93
N SER A 16 -1.65 -6.15 -8.78
CA SER A 16 -0.24 -6.04 -8.40
C SER A 16 0.55 -5.23 -9.42
N VAL A 17 0.37 -5.48 -10.72
CA VAL A 17 1.03 -4.71 -11.79
C VAL A 17 0.61 -3.24 -11.76
N ALA A 18 -0.68 -2.97 -11.51
CA ALA A 18 -1.17 -1.59 -11.38
C ALA A 18 -0.57 -0.87 -10.16
N LEU A 19 -0.41 -1.59 -9.04
CA LEU A 19 0.24 -1.08 -7.83
C LEU A 19 1.72 -0.76 -8.11
N GLU A 20 2.47 -1.70 -8.68
CA GLU A 20 3.89 -1.51 -9.02
C GLU A 20 4.10 -0.28 -9.92
N GLN A 21 3.27 -0.11 -10.95
CA GLN A 21 3.33 1.08 -11.81
C GLN A 21 3.00 2.38 -11.08
N TRP A 22 2.10 2.34 -10.08
CA TRP A 22 1.81 3.51 -9.27
C TRP A 22 2.97 3.84 -8.33
N LEU A 23 3.55 2.84 -7.68
CA LEU A 23 4.72 3.00 -6.81
C LEU A 23 5.93 3.56 -7.57
N ASP A 24 6.24 3.00 -8.75
CA ASP A 24 7.39 3.39 -9.58
C ASP A 24 7.34 4.89 -9.95
N ARG A 25 6.15 5.39 -10.32
CA ARG A 25 5.93 6.82 -10.61
C ARG A 25 6.19 7.74 -9.42
N HIS A 26 6.14 7.22 -8.19
CA HIS A 26 6.39 7.96 -6.95
C HIS A 26 7.77 7.67 -6.35
N GLY A 27 8.61 6.85 -7.01
CA GLY A 27 9.92 6.47 -6.50
C GLY A 27 9.86 5.44 -5.37
N TRP A 28 8.87 4.55 -5.41
CA TRP A 28 8.69 3.44 -4.48
C TRP A 28 8.60 2.12 -5.25
N GLU A 29 8.85 1.00 -4.57
CA GLU A 29 8.75 -0.35 -5.11
C GLU A 29 8.12 -1.30 -4.10
N VAL A 30 7.58 -2.42 -4.60
CA VAL A 30 7.24 -3.56 -3.75
C VAL A 30 8.53 -4.21 -3.27
N ASP A 31 8.63 -4.47 -1.97
CA ASP A 31 9.73 -5.27 -1.42
C ASP A 31 9.54 -6.74 -1.84
N PRO A 32 10.44 -7.32 -2.65
CA PRO A 32 10.29 -8.69 -3.15
C PRO A 32 10.43 -9.74 -2.03
N THR A 33 10.90 -9.35 -0.85
CA THR A 33 11.12 -10.28 0.29
C THR A 33 9.87 -10.50 1.13
N VAL A 34 8.88 -9.60 1.05
CA VAL A 34 7.66 -9.67 1.89
C VAL A 34 6.41 -9.58 1.02
N PHE A 35 6.00 -10.75 0.54
CA PHE A 35 4.72 -10.99 -0.08
C PHE A 35 3.98 -12.07 0.70
N MET A 36 2.91 -11.71 1.40
CA MET A 36 2.09 -12.66 2.16
C MET A 36 0.76 -12.87 1.46
N ALA A 37 0.58 -14.04 0.85
CA ALA A 37 -0.71 -14.43 0.29
C ALA A 37 -1.71 -14.72 1.43
N GLY A 38 -2.88 -14.05 1.38
CA GLY A 38 -3.97 -14.25 2.33
C GLY A 38 -5.30 -14.53 1.63
N ALA A 39 -6.27 -15.04 2.38
CA ALA A 39 -7.61 -15.36 1.87
C ALA A 39 -8.40 -14.16 1.33
N ARG A 40 -7.90 -12.93 1.53
CA ARG A 40 -8.50 -11.67 1.05
C ARG A 40 -7.62 -10.95 0.03
N GLY A 41 -6.68 -11.68 -0.60
CA GLY A 41 -5.62 -11.10 -1.42
C GLY A 41 -4.30 -10.90 -0.65
N PRO A 42 -3.28 -10.35 -1.32
CA PRO A 42 -1.94 -10.25 -0.77
C PRO A 42 -1.81 -9.08 0.22
N ALA A 43 -1.00 -9.27 1.26
CA ALA A 43 -0.37 -8.16 1.96
C ALA A 43 1.00 -7.89 1.35
N VAL A 44 1.29 -6.62 1.06
CA VAL A 44 2.47 -6.19 0.31
C VAL A 44 3.24 -5.17 1.11
N GLN A 45 4.54 -5.40 1.29
CA GLN A 45 5.43 -4.40 1.85
C GLN A 45 6.00 -3.53 0.72
N VAL A 46 6.03 -2.22 0.92
CA VAL A 46 6.61 -1.27 -0.04
C VAL A 46 7.72 -0.45 0.60
N ARG A 47 8.68 -0.03 -0.22
CA ARG A 47 9.85 0.76 0.21
C ARG A 47 10.25 1.79 -0.85
N ARG A 48 11.02 2.80 -0.44
CA ARG A 48 11.52 3.84 -1.34
C ARG A 48 12.65 3.28 -2.22
N ILE A 49 12.70 3.69 -3.49
CA ILE A 49 13.77 3.33 -4.42
C ILE A 49 15.01 4.19 -4.15
N GLY A 50 16.19 3.56 -4.03
CA GLY A 50 17.48 4.25 -4.04
C GLY A 50 18.42 3.94 -2.88
N ALA A 51 19.69 4.31 -3.03
CA ALA A 51 20.83 3.91 -2.19
C ALA A 51 20.82 4.46 -0.75
N ALA A 52 19.87 5.32 -0.39
CA ALA A 52 19.71 5.84 0.97
C ALA A 52 18.79 4.98 1.85
N TRP A 53 18.18 3.93 1.29
CA TRP A 53 17.46 2.94 2.09
C TRP A 53 18.48 2.11 2.87
N HIS A 54 18.48 2.28 4.19
CA HIS A 54 19.35 1.54 5.09
C HIS A 54 18.68 0.22 5.48
N ASP A 55 19.45 -0.87 5.56
CA ASP A 55 19.00 -2.10 6.22
C ASP A 55 18.49 -1.75 7.62
N GLY A 56 17.17 -1.85 7.82
CA GLY A 56 16.47 -1.47 9.06
C GLY A 56 15.34 -0.44 8.90
N ASP A 57 15.29 0.28 7.78
CA ASP A 57 14.13 1.13 7.47
C ASP A 57 12.92 0.24 7.20
N THR A 58 11.96 0.26 8.12
CA THR A 58 10.75 -0.57 8.01
C THR A 58 9.89 -0.03 6.88
N GLY A 59 9.79 -0.78 5.79
CA GLY A 59 8.86 -0.49 4.70
C GLY A 59 7.41 -0.42 5.19
N LEU A 60 6.53 0.15 4.37
CA LEU A 60 5.10 0.25 4.68
C LEU A 60 4.40 -1.06 4.29
N LEU A 61 3.79 -1.76 5.26
CA LEU A 61 2.91 -2.89 4.97
C LEU A 61 1.52 -2.39 4.58
N ILE A 62 1.03 -2.82 3.42
CA ILE A 62 -0.30 -2.52 2.91
C ILE A 62 -1.14 -3.80 2.96
N LEU A 63 -2.29 -3.72 3.64
CA LEU A 63 -3.23 -4.82 3.79
C LEU A 63 -4.37 -4.72 2.76
N PRO A 64 -5.00 -5.84 2.39
CA PRO A 64 -6.14 -5.82 1.48
C PRO A 64 -7.28 -4.89 1.91
N GLY A 65 -7.70 -4.01 1.00
CA GLY A 65 -8.75 -3.01 1.22
C GLY A 65 -8.26 -1.73 1.90
N GLU A 66 -6.96 -1.51 2.03
CA GLU A 66 -6.39 -0.24 2.49
C GLU A 66 -6.20 0.74 1.34
N VAL A 67 -6.23 2.02 1.69
CA VAL A 67 -5.89 3.11 0.77
C VAL A 67 -4.53 3.64 1.18
N VAL A 68 -3.61 3.73 0.22
CA VAL A 68 -2.29 4.32 0.40
C VAL A 68 -2.34 5.76 -0.08
N GLU A 69 -1.74 6.67 0.69
CA GLU A 69 -1.54 8.07 0.33
C GLU A 69 -0.06 8.34 0.12
N TYR A 70 0.26 9.14 -0.89
CA TYR A 70 1.56 9.75 -1.11
C TYR A 70 1.43 11.27 -0.92
N ASP A 71 2.21 11.83 0.01
CA ASP A 71 2.15 13.25 0.37
C ASP A 71 3.16 14.14 -0.40
N GLY A 72 3.95 13.54 -1.29
CA GLY A 72 5.05 14.21 -2.00
C GLY A 72 6.44 13.83 -1.50
N ASP A 73 6.55 13.19 -0.34
CA ASP A 73 7.80 12.61 0.18
C ASP A 73 7.62 11.18 0.70
N ARG A 74 6.50 10.89 1.38
CA ARG A 74 6.27 9.61 2.08
C ARG A 74 4.96 8.94 1.66
N MET A 75 4.95 7.62 1.81
CA MET A 75 3.72 6.82 1.76
C MET A 75 3.19 6.51 3.16
N ARG A 76 1.85 6.53 3.29
CA ARG A 76 1.14 6.18 4.53
C ARG A 76 -0.21 5.54 4.22
N ILE A 77 -0.75 4.75 5.14
CA ILE A 77 -2.14 4.29 5.05
C ILE A 77 -3.08 5.46 5.37
N ALA A 78 -4.03 5.72 4.48
CA ALA A 78 -5.07 6.71 4.70
C ALA A 78 -5.85 6.37 5.98
N ALA A 79 -6.16 7.38 6.78
CA ALA A 79 -7.06 7.19 7.90
C ALA A 79 -8.42 6.75 7.35
N ARG A 80 -8.90 5.55 7.75
CA ARG A 80 -10.25 5.12 7.41
C ARG A 80 -11.22 6.17 7.96
N PRO A 81 -12.15 6.74 7.16
CA PRO A 81 -13.22 7.53 7.74
C PRO A 81 -13.94 6.64 8.74
N ALA A 82 -13.94 7.04 10.02
CA ALA A 82 -14.63 6.30 11.06
C ALA A 82 -16.09 6.17 10.60
N THR A 83 -16.51 4.96 10.24
CA THR A 83 -17.92 4.68 9.99
C THR A 83 -18.61 5.01 11.31
N THR A 84 -19.36 6.12 11.33
CA THR A 84 -20.24 6.43 12.46
C THR A 84 -21.19 5.24 12.55
N ALA A 85 -20.94 4.35 13.51
CA ALA A 85 -21.88 3.30 13.83
C ALA A 85 -23.12 4.01 14.36
N SER A 86 -24.14 4.18 13.52
CA SER A 86 -25.49 4.44 13.99
C SER A 86 -25.93 3.20 14.76
N SER A 87 -25.59 3.15 16.04
CA SER A 87 -26.27 2.28 17.00
C SER A 87 -27.65 2.87 17.24
N SER A 88 -28.62 2.45 16.43
CA SER A 88 -30.03 2.60 16.78
C SER A 88 -30.33 1.59 17.89
N TRP A 89 -30.63 2.08 19.09
CA TRP A 89 -31.24 1.31 20.17
C TRP A 89 -32.77 1.38 20.05
#